data_AF-A0AAF0J4Z9-F1
#
_entry.id   AF-A0AAF0J4Z9-F1
#
_cell.length_a   1.000
_cell.length_b   1.000
_cell.length_c   1.000
_cell.angle_alpha   90.00
_cell.angle_beta   90.00
_cell.angle_gamma   90.00
#
_symmetry.space_group_name_H-M   'P 1'
#
loop_
_entity.id
_entity.type
_entity.pdbx_description
1 polymer ?
#
loop_
_entity_poly.entity_id
_entity_poly.type
_entity_poly.pdbx_seq_one_letter_code
_entity_poly.pdbx_strand_id
1 'polypeptide(L)'
;MEEQYNRAFGGEFQPGIHLSKDRKQPNPAPLGLCGMAMCNFLLALINMGTRGLSIPTVLISTGFVYGGLIQILAGMWEMAIGNTFGATTLASYGAYWISYAIIQTPGGFHIMDTLVKEEGMSGYLNTLGLFEVGWFIFTTIMTFMTTKSTVAFFSLFVALDLTYLFAGLAFLSNDGSNPNKTLLRIDGAFGIITAFLAWYNAYSGIADQTNSFFTTPVIHFPWSAEAPFFISSGHRLSHAGNSTRYLTSSLQLSSKKDEAASFSLYDNGNGQGHSIQELSSHKYVQLSSQGNVSLSSREDARFIVASVSL
;
A
#
# COMPACT_ATOMS: atom_id res chain seq x y z
N MET A 1 -19.69 -22.59 -21.48
CA MET A 1 -19.68 -21.36 -20.65
C MET A 1 -20.64 -21.61 -19.52
N GLU A 2 -20.16 -22.19 -18.42
CA GLU A 2 -20.89 -22.13 -17.15
C GLU A 2 -20.48 -20.83 -16.47
N GLU A 3 -21.40 -19.88 -16.37
CA GLU A 3 -21.24 -18.74 -15.45
C GLU A 3 -21.18 -19.29 -14.02
N GLN A 4 -20.14 -18.94 -13.27
CA GLN A 4 -19.92 -19.45 -11.92
C GLN A 4 -20.84 -18.72 -10.94
N TYR A 5 -21.99 -19.33 -10.64
CA TYR A 5 -22.97 -18.84 -9.67
C TYR A 5 -22.58 -19.23 -8.25
N ASN A 6 -22.39 -18.25 -7.37
CA ASN A 6 -22.26 -18.52 -5.92
C ASN A 6 -23.66 -18.77 -5.33
N ARG A 7 -23.78 -19.83 -4.53
CA ARG A 7 -25.05 -20.19 -3.87
C ARG A 7 -25.32 -19.24 -2.70
N ALA A 8 -26.59 -18.95 -2.44
CA ALA A 8 -26.98 -18.18 -1.26
C ALA A 8 -26.49 -18.89 0.02
N PHE A 9 -25.69 -18.20 0.82
CA PHE A 9 -25.11 -18.72 2.06
C PHE A 9 -25.11 -17.62 3.13
N GLY A 10 -25.64 -17.95 4.31
CA GLY A 10 -25.82 -16.97 5.40
C GLY A 10 -24.50 -16.42 5.96
N GLY A 11 -23.40 -17.17 5.84
CA GLY A 11 -22.06 -16.72 6.27
C GLY A 11 -21.43 -15.64 5.38
N GLU A 12 -21.92 -15.49 4.15
CA GLU A 12 -21.43 -14.48 3.17
C GLU A 12 -22.41 -13.30 3.00
N PHE A 13 -23.48 -13.24 3.81
CA PHE A 13 -24.52 -12.21 3.75
C PHE A 13 -25.14 -11.99 2.35
N GLN A 14 -25.27 -13.05 1.55
CA GLN A 14 -25.88 -12.96 0.22
C GLN A 14 -27.29 -13.54 0.22
N PRO A 15 -28.34 -12.70 0.07
CA PRO A 15 -29.73 -13.14 0.16
C PRO A 15 -30.26 -13.86 -1.10
N GLY A 16 -29.43 -14.06 -2.13
CA GLY A 16 -29.85 -14.70 -3.39
C GLY A 16 -28.71 -15.04 -4.36
N ILE A 17 -29.11 -15.69 -5.47
CA ILE A 17 -28.22 -16.02 -6.60
C ILE A 17 -27.78 -14.72 -7.26
N HIS A 18 -26.48 -14.48 -7.36
CA HIS A 18 -25.92 -13.28 -7.99
C HIS A 18 -24.74 -13.65 -8.89
N LEU A 19 -24.60 -12.93 -10.01
CA LEU A 19 -23.48 -13.13 -10.94
C LEU A 19 -22.15 -12.75 -10.27
N SER A 20 -21.15 -13.62 -10.38
CA SER A 20 -19.74 -13.24 -10.17
C SER A 20 -19.33 -12.33 -11.34
N LYS A 21 -19.56 -11.03 -11.17
CA LYS A 21 -19.17 -10.05 -12.17
C LYS A 21 -17.66 -9.83 -12.02
N ASP A 22 -16.88 -10.15 -13.06
CA ASP A 22 -15.48 -9.71 -13.21
C ASP A 22 -15.45 -8.17 -13.18
N ARG A 23 -15.41 -7.61 -11.96
CA ARG A 23 -15.30 -6.18 -11.74
C ARG A 23 -13.83 -5.89 -11.54
N LYS A 24 -13.28 -5.00 -12.37
CA LYS A 24 -12.02 -4.31 -12.08
C LYS A 24 -12.18 -3.67 -10.69
N GLN A 25 -11.53 -4.24 -9.67
CA GLN A 25 -11.67 -3.77 -8.30
C GLN A 25 -10.93 -2.43 -8.15
N PRO A 26 -11.57 -1.37 -7.65
CA PRO A 26 -10.89 -0.12 -7.34
C PRO A 26 -9.79 -0.34 -6.30
N ASN A 27 -8.71 0.42 -6.39
CA ASN A 27 -7.64 0.42 -5.39
C ASN A 27 -8.00 1.40 -4.25
N PRO A 28 -8.26 0.94 -3.02
CA PRO A 28 -8.61 1.82 -1.91
C PRO A 28 -7.38 2.44 -1.23
N ALA A 29 -6.16 1.91 -1.40
CA ALA A 29 -4.95 2.39 -0.75
C ALA A 29 -4.69 3.90 -0.91
N PRO A 30 -4.84 4.51 -2.11
CA PRO A 30 -4.59 5.93 -2.28
C PRO A 30 -5.46 6.83 -1.41
N LEU A 31 -6.71 6.42 -1.15
CA LEU A 31 -7.62 7.17 -0.27
C LEU A 31 -7.08 7.20 1.16
N GLY A 32 -6.65 6.05 1.66
CA GLY A 32 -6.05 5.93 3.00
C GLY A 32 -4.72 6.68 3.10
N LEU A 33 -3.86 6.59 2.08
CA LEU A 33 -2.59 7.30 2.01
C LEU A 33 -2.77 8.83 2.00
N CYS A 34 -3.78 9.35 1.30
CA CYS A 34 -4.07 10.79 1.32
C CYS A 34 -4.58 11.27 2.69
N GLY A 35 -5.40 10.46 3.38
CA GLY A 35 -5.84 10.75 4.75
C GLY A 35 -4.67 10.84 5.72
N MET A 36 -3.79 9.85 5.68
CA MET A 36 -2.54 9.81 6.45
C MET A 36 -1.64 11.02 6.16
N ALA A 37 -1.42 11.30 4.87
CA ALA A 37 -0.53 12.37 4.43
C ALA A 37 -0.97 13.74 4.95
N MET A 38 -2.28 14.03 4.91
CA MET A 38 -2.82 15.29 5.38
C MET A 38 -2.59 15.49 6.89
N CYS A 39 -2.88 14.49 7.71
CA CYS A 39 -2.68 14.58 9.16
C CYS A 39 -1.19 14.70 9.51
N ASN A 40 -0.33 13.87 8.89
CA ASN A 40 1.11 13.95 9.09
C ASN A 40 1.67 15.31 8.68
N PHE A 41 1.27 15.85 7.53
CA PHE A 41 1.73 17.15 7.06
C PHE A 41 1.42 18.27 8.05
N LEU A 42 0.17 18.32 8.55
CA LEU A 42 -0.25 19.33 9.51
C LEU A 42 0.48 19.21 10.85
N LEU A 43 0.56 17.99 11.41
CA LEU A 43 1.27 17.74 12.67
C LEU A 43 2.74 18.11 12.54
N ALA A 44 3.36 17.70 11.45
CA ALA A 44 4.77 17.93 11.18
C ALA A 44 5.10 19.43 11.06
N LEU A 45 4.24 20.24 10.43
CA LEU A 45 4.40 21.69 10.38
C LEU A 45 4.32 22.34 11.77
N ILE A 46 3.43 21.86 12.64
CA ILE A 46 3.30 22.33 14.02
C ILE A 46 4.53 21.92 14.84
N ASN A 47 5.01 20.68 14.70
CA ASN A 47 6.21 20.17 15.38
C ASN A 47 7.48 20.90 14.92
N MET A 48 7.54 21.33 13.66
CA MET A 48 8.57 22.25 13.14
C MET A 48 8.52 23.65 13.76
N GLY A 49 7.43 24.03 14.44
CA GLY A 49 7.18 25.38 14.94
C GLY A 49 6.88 26.37 13.83
N THR A 50 6.34 25.90 12.71
CA THR A 50 6.06 26.73 11.54
C THR A 50 5.09 27.84 11.92
N ARG A 51 5.42 29.07 11.54
CA ARG A 51 4.63 30.28 11.86
C ARG A 51 4.45 30.54 13.36
N GLY A 52 5.25 29.92 14.24
CA GLY A 52 5.11 30.05 15.69
C GLY A 52 3.90 29.31 16.25
N LEU A 53 3.29 28.41 15.48
CA LEU A 53 2.19 27.57 15.95
C LEU A 53 2.76 26.41 16.79
N SER A 54 2.08 26.11 17.90
CA SER A 54 2.49 25.04 18.83
C SER A 54 1.33 24.17 19.31
N ILE A 55 0.09 24.50 18.93
CA ILE A 55 -1.10 23.79 19.41
C ILE A 55 -1.74 23.02 18.25
N PRO A 56 -1.81 21.68 18.31
CA PRO A 56 -2.30 20.86 17.22
C PRO A 56 -3.83 20.70 17.18
N THR A 57 -4.63 21.66 17.67
CA THR A 57 -6.10 21.52 17.77
C THR A 57 -6.78 21.24 16.43
N VAL A 58 -6.23 21.75 15.32
CA VAL A 58 -6.75 21.47 13.98
C VAL A 58 -6.73 19.97 13.65
N LEU A 59 -5.78 19.22 14.22
CA LEU A 59 -5.66 17.77 14.02
C LEU A 59 -6.79 16.97 14.62
N ILE A 60 -7.57 17.52 15.56
CA ILE A 60 -8.74 16.83 16.08
C ILE A 60 -9.72 16.58 14.93
N SER A 61 -9.96 17.59 14.09
CA SER A 61 -10.90 17.48 12.96
C SER A 61 -10.41 16.49 11.89
N THR A 62 -9.16 16.65 11.45
CA THR A 62 -8.59 15.79 10.39
C THR A 62 -8.29 14.39 10.90
N GLY A 63 -7.91 14.26 12.17
CA GLY A 63 -7.61 13.00 12.85
C GLY A 63 -8.85 12.15 13.08
N PHE A 64 -10.00 12.73 13.43
CA PHE A 64 -11.26 11.96 13.50
C PHE A 64 -11.77 11.55 12.13
N VAL A 65 -11.77 12.48 11.17
CA VAL A 65 -12.48 12.28 9.91
C VAL A 65 -11.57 11.64 8.86
N TYR A 66 -10.50 12.30 8.46
CA TYR A 66 -9.79 11.92 7.24
C TYR A 66 -8.65 10.94 7.50
N GLY A 67 -7.70 11.31 8.36
CA GLY A 67 -6.65 10.39 8.82
C GLY A 67 -7.20 9.27 9.70
N GLY A 68 -8.39 9.43 10.30
CA GLY A 68 -9.01 8.43 11.15
C GLY A 68 -10.02 7.55 10.43
N LEU A 69 -11.28 7.98 10.44
CA LEU A 69 -12.42 7.21 9.93
C LEU A 69 -12.23 6.80 8.47
N ILE A 70 -11.94 7.73 7.57
CA ILE A 70 -11.78 7.43 6.14
C ILE A 70 -10.61 6.48 5.90
N GLN A 71 -9.52 6.62 6.65
CA GLN A 71 -8.37 5.71 6.54
C GLN A 71 -8.71 4.28 7.04
N ILE A 72 -9.49 4.15 8.12
CA ILE A 72 -10.02 2.86 8.56
C ILE A 72 -10.91 2.23 7.48
N LEU A 73 -11.81 3.00 6.88
CA LEU A 73 -12.68 2.50 5.80
C LEU A 73 -11.87 2.02 4.59
N ALA A 74 -10.81 2.75 4.21
CA ALA A 74 -9.87 2.30 3.19
C ALA A 74 -9.23 0.94 3.57
N GLY A 75 -8.81 0.78 4.83
CA GLY A 75 -8.30 -0.51 5.32
C GLY A 75 -9.33 -1.64 5.29
N MET A 76 -10.59 -1.36 5.58
CA MET A 76 -11.67 -2.37 5.47
C MET A 76 -11.91 -2.78 4.01
N TRP A 77 -11.75 -1.85 3.05
CA TRP A 77 -11.82 -2.18 1.63
C TRP A 77 -10.58 -2.93 1.14
N GLU A 78 -9.39 -2.65 1.66
CA GLU A 78 -8.20 -3.49 1.42
C GLU A 78 -8.43 -4.93 1.88
N MET A 79 -9.10 -5.13 3.02
CA MET A 79 -9.47 -6.46 3.51
C MET A 79 -10.44 -7.15 2.54
N ALA A 80 -11.42 -6.41 2.01
CA ALA A 80 -12.40 -6.94 1.07
C ALA A 80 -11.79 -7.40 -0.27
N ILE A 81 -10.66 -6.82 -0.68
CA ILE A 81 -9.93 -7.21 -1.89
C ILE A 81 -8.75 -8.18 -1.60
N GLY A 82 -8.64 -8.68 -0.37
CA GLY A 82 -7.64 -9.69 0.01
C GLY A 82 -6.23 -9.14 0.27
N ASN A 83 -6.06 -7.82 0.42
CA ASN A 83 -4.77 -7.21 0.73
C ASN A 83 -4.57 -7.07 2.24
N THR A 84 -4.01 -8.11 2.87
CA THR A 84 -3.74 -8.13 4.33
C THR A 84 -2.81 -7.01 4.78
N PHE A 85 -1.78 -6.68 3.98
CA PHE A 85 -0.85 -5.61 4.33
C PHE A 85 -1.57 -4.26 4.36
N GLY A 86 -2.28 -3.92 3.28
CA GLY A 86 -3.03 -2.66 3.18
C GLY A 86 -4.09 -2.55 4.27
N ALA A 87 -4.83 -3.63 4.53
CA ALA A 87 -5.86 -3.67 5.55
C ALA A 87 -5.30 -3.39 6.94
N THR A 88 -4.25 -4.12 7.33
CA THR A 88 -3.62 -3.97 8.64
C THR A 88 -3.06 -2.56 8.80
N THR A 89 -2.35 -2.08 7.78
CA THR A 89 -1.65 -0.79 7.81
C THR A 89 -2.63 0.36 7.93
N LEU A 90 -3.58 0.46 7.00
CA LEU A 90 -4.49 1.61 6.91
C LEU A 90 -5.46 1.64 8.09
N ALA A 91 -5.99 0.48 8.50
CA ALA A 91 -6.85 0.43 9.68
C ALA A 91 -6.10 0.81 10.97
N SER A 92 -4.86 0.33 11.15
CA SER A 92 -4.06 0.64 12.34
C SER A 92 -3.70 2.12 12.41
N TYR A 93 -3.20 2.71 11.32
CA TYR A 93 -2.89 4.14 11.32
C TYR A 93 -4.14 5.03 11.37
N GLY A 94 -5.27 4.54 10.86
CA GLY A 94 -6.56 5.19 11.09
C GLY A 94 -6.93 5.21 12.57
N ALA A 95 -6.75 4.08 13.27
CA ALA A 95 -6.95 4.00 14.70
C ALA A 95 -5.94 4.86 15.49
N TYR A 96 -4.69 4.99 15.02
CA TYR A 96 -3.71 5.93 15.58
C TYR A 96 -4.27 7.35 15.57
N TRP A 97 -4.72 7.85 14.42
CA TRP A 97 -5.20 9.23 14.29
C TRP A 97 -6.44 9.52 15.12
N ILE A 98 -7.37 8.56 15.23
CA ILE A 98 -8.51 8.67 16.14
C ILE A 98 -8.04 8.71 17.59
N SER A 99 -7.14 7.82 17.98
CA SER A 99 -6.59 7.77 19.35
C SER A 99 -5.86 9.07 19.71
N TYR A 100 -5.05 9.59 18.78
CA TYR A 100 -4.35 10.85 18.94
C TYR A 100 -5.33 12.03 19.05
N ALA A 101 -6.35 12.10 18.19
CA ALA A 101 -7.39 13.11 18.27
C ALA A 101 -8.17 13.06 19.60
N ILE A 102 -8.46 11.86 20.12
CA ILE A 102 -9.07 11.66 21.44
C ILE A 102 -8.18 12.23 22.55
N ILE A 103 -6.87 11.93 22.53
CA ILE A 103 -5.92 12.44 23.52
C ILE A 103 -5.84 13.97 23.47
N GLN A 104 -5.89 14.56 22.28
CA GLN A 104 -5.79 16.01 22.08
C GLN A 104 -7.11 16.77 22.27
N THR A 105 -8.26 16.10 22.43
CA THR A 105 -9.56 16.75 22.55
C THR A 105 -9.75 17.37 23.95
N PRO A 106 -9.81 18.71 24.08
CA PRO A 106 -9.97 19.35 25.38
C PRO A 106 -11.34 19.03 26.01
N GLY A 107 -11.35 18.70 27.31
CA GLY A 107 -12.59 18.41 28.04
C GLY A 107 -13.37 17.17 27.58
N GLY A 108 -12.78 16.34 26.72
CA GLY A 108 -13.39 15.10 26.25
C GLY A 108 -13.19 13.96 27.26
N PHE A 109 -12.35 12.99 26.93
CA PHE A 109 -12.09 11.82 27.79
C PHE A 109 -11.20 12.12 29.01
N HIS A 110 -10.87 13.40 29.26
CA HIS A 110 -10.05 13.87 30.39
C HIS A 110 -8.69 13.17 30.55
N ILE A 111 -8.09 12.68 29.45
CA ILE A 111 -6.83 11.94 29.47
C ILE A 111 -5.69 12.83 29.97
N MET A 112 -5.49 14.00 29.34
CA MET A 112 -4.45 14.94 29.75
C MET A 112 -4.68 15.46 31.16
N ASP A 113 -5.91 15.87 31.49
CA ASP A 113 -6.25 16.41 32.81
C ASP A 113 -5.94 15.41 33.94
N THR A 114 -6.28 14.14 33.73
CA THR A 114 -6.02 13.06 34.71
C THR A 114 -4.53 12.83 34.88
N LEU A 115 -3.78 12.67 33.78
CA LEU A 115 -2.34 12.40 33.84
C LEU A 115 -1.56 13.59 34.43
N VAL A 116 -1.91 14.82 34.07
CA VAL A 116 -1.26 16.01 34.61
C VAL A 116 -1.55 16.17 36.10
N LYS A 117 -2.77 15.85 36.55
CA LYS A 117 -3.14 15.92 37.97
C LYS A 117 -2.39 14.89 38.83
N GLU A 118 -2.30 13.65 38.37
CA GLU A 118 -1.75 12.55 39.17
C GLU A 118 -0.22 12.43 39.02
N GLU A 119 0.34 12.71 37.84
CA GLU A 119 1.75 12.47 37.50
C GLU A 119 2.49 13.72 36.97
N GLY A 120 1.82 14.88 36.94
CA GLY A 120 2.37 16.12 36.41
C GLY A 120 2.48 16.13 34.88
N MET A 121 2.90 17.27 34.33
CA MET A 121 3.09 17.42 32.88
C MET A 121 4.13 16.43 32.34
N SER A 122 5.17 16.13 33.12
CA SER A 122 6.16 15.12 32.75
C SER A 122 5.55 13.72 32.60
N GLY A 123 4.63 13.30 33.50
CA GLY A 123 3.93 12.02 33.38
C GLY A 123 3.07 11.92 32.12
N TYR A 124 2.34 12.99 31.79
CA TYR A 124 1.61 13.08 30.52
C TYR A 124 2.54 12.96 29.30
N LEU A 125 3.66 13.70 29.27
CA LEU A 125 4.63 13.64 28.18
C LEU A 125 5.28 12.26 28.09
N ASN A 126 5.65 11.64 29.21
CA ASN A 126 6.20 10.29 29.22
C ASN A 126 5.21 9.26 28.66
N THR A 127 3.92 9.39 28.99
CA THR A 127 2.86 8.54 28.47
C THR A 127 2.70 8.69 26.95
N LEU A 128 2.72 9.94 26.43
CA LEU A 128 2.74 10.20 25.00
C LEU A 128 3.98 9.61 24.32
N GLY A 129 5.16 9.75 24.95
CA GLY A 129 6.39 9.20 24.43
C GLY A 129 6.34 7.67 24.29
N LEU A 130 5.81 6.98 25.30
CA LEU A 130 5.59 5.53 25.24
C LEU A 130 4.54 5.13 24.20
N PHE A 131 3.48 5.93 24.05
CA PHE A 131 2.49 5.74 22.98
C PHE A 131 3.15 5.80 21.60
N GLU A 132 3.94 6.83 21.31
CA GLU A 132 4.66 6.96 20.03
C GLU A 132 5.73 5.86 19.83
N VAL A 133 6.41 5.41 20.89
CA VAL A 133 7.35 4.26 20.82
C VAL A 133 6.62 2.96 20.43
N GLY A 134 5.38 2.75 20.88
CA GLY A 134 4.56 1.63 20.43
C GLY A 134 4.30 1.67 18.92
N TRP A 135 4.00 2.87 18.39
CA TRP A 135 3.80 3.08 16.95
C TRP A 135 5.09 2.99 16.13
N PHE A 136 6.22 3.38 16.70
CA PHE A 136 7.54 3.09 16.13
C PHE A 136 7.75 1.58 15.97
N ILE A 137 7.56 0.78 17.02
CA ILE A 137 7.74 -0.68 16.95
C ILE A 137 6.83 -1.31 15.88
N PHE A 138 5.55 -0.92 15.86
CA PHE A 138 4.61 -1.38 14.83
C PHE A 138 5.10 -0.99 13.42
N THR A 139 5.50 0.26 13.23
CA THR A 139 5.94 0.77 11.93
C THR A 139 7.26 0.15 11.47
N THR A 140 8.17 -0.18 12.39
CA THR A 140 9.40 -0.91 12.09
C THR A 140 9.07 -2.29 11.51
N ILE A 141 8.12 -3.01 12.10
CA ILE A 141 7.64 -4.30 11.58
C ILE A 141 7.06 -4.13 10.17
N MET A 142 6.19 -3.13 9.98
CA MET A 142 5.60 -2.85 8.66
C MET A 142 6.68 -2.47 7.62
N THR A 143 7.70 -1.71 8.03
CA THR A 143 8.82 -1.28 7.18
C THR A 143 9.56 -2.51 6.63
N PHE A 144 9.86 -3.50 7.46
CA PHE A 144 10.50 -4.74 7.00
C PHE A 144 9.64 -5.50 5.98
N MET A 145 8.32 -5.46 6.13
CA MET A 145 7.39 -6.07 5.18
C MET A 145 7.34 -5.34 3.82
N THR A 146 7.83 -4.09 3.74
CA THR A 146 7.91 -3.33 2.48
C THR A 146 9.22 -3.53 1.71
N THR A 147 10.17 -4.32 2.20
CA THR A 147 11.48 -4.53 1.54
C THR A 147 11.41 -5.14 0.14
N LYS A 148 10.31 -5.82 -0.19
CA LYS A 148 10.04 -6.37 -1.54
C LYS A 148 9.20 -5.44 -2.43
N SER A 149 8.82 -4.27 -1.93
CA SER A 149 7.99 -3.29 -2.64
C SER A 149 8.82 -2.35 -3.52
N THR A 150 8.25 -1.20 -3.86
CA THR A 150 8.92 -0.12 -4.58
C THR A 150 9.79 0.71 -3.63
N VAL A 151 10.79 1.40 -4.17
CA VAL A 151 11.65 2.31 -3.38
C VAL A 151 10.81 3.39 -2.72
N ALA A 152 9.84 3.97 -3.44
CA ALA A 152 8.98 5.02 -2.89
C ALA A 152 8.09 4.53 -1.74
N PHE A 153 7.59 3.29 -1.80
CA PHE A 153 6.76 2.72 -0.75
C PHE A 153 7.59 2.34 0.47
N PHE A 154 8.77 1.76 0.27
CA PHE A 154 9.71 1.50 1.36
C PHE A 154 10.18 2.80 2.04
N SER A 155 10.54 3.82 1.26
CA SER A 155 10.96 5.12 1.80
C SER A 155 9.86 5.80 2.62
N LEU A 156 8.59 5.64 2.22
CA LEU A 156 7.45 6.13 3.01
C LEU A 156 7.47 5.55 4.43
N PHE A 157 7.59 4.22 4.54
CA PHE A 157 7.59 3.56 5.85
C PHE A 157 8.83 3.87 6.67
N VAL A 158 10.01 3.97 6.05
CA VAL A 158 11.23 4.40 6.76
C VAL A 158 11.09 5.83 7.30
N ALA A 159 10.57 6.76 6.50
CA ALA A 159 10.36 8.13 6.95
C ALA A 159 9.33 8.20 8.09
N LEU A 160 8.25 7.42 8.00
CA LEU A 160 7.23 7.33 9.04
C LEU A 160 7.77 6.70 10.33
N ASP A 161 8.58 5.65 10.21
CA ASP A 161 9.24 4.98 11.34
C ASP A 161 10.12 5.95 12.11
N LEU A 162 10.92 6.74 11.38
CA LEU A 162 11.74 7.80 11.97
C LEU A 162 10.91 8.93 12.58
N THR A 163 9.76 9.27 11.98
CA THR A 163 8.79 10.23 12.55
C THR A 163 8.38 9.77 13.95
N TYR A 164 7.84 8.56 14.09
CA TYR A 164 7.44 8.02 15.40
C TYR A 164 8.60 7.84 16.38
N LEU A 165 9.78 7.42 15.91
CA LEU A 165 10.97 7.32 16.75
C LEU A 165 11.34 8.68 17.38
N PHE A 166 11.44 9.72 16.55
CA PHE A 166 11.83 11.04 17.03
C PHE A 166 10.72 11.71 17.86
N ALA A 167 9.44 11.46 17.55
CA ALA A 167 8.32 11.89 18.38
C ALA A 167 8.40 11.25 19.78
N GLY A 168 8.57 9.92 19.85
CA GLY A 168 8.73 9.19 21.11
C GLY A 168 9.91 9.69 21.94
N LEU A 169 11.08 9.85 21.32
CA LEU A 169 12.27 10.39 21.98
C LEU A 169 12.09 11.84 22.42
N ALA A 170 11.38 12.67 21.65
CA ALA A 170 11.12 14.06 22.00
C ALA A 170 10.28 14.18 23.26
N PHE A 171 9.24 13.36 23.37
CA PHE A 171 8.36 13.32 24.54
C PHE A 171 9.04 12.69 25.76
N LEU A 172 9.80 11.61 25.60
CA LEU A 172 10.53 10.96 26.70
C LEU A 172 11.70 11.80 27.22
N SER A 173 12.34 12.59 26.37
CA SER A 173 13.47 13.48 26.75
C SER A 173 12.98 14.89 27.16
N ASN A 174 11.81 14.98 27.79
CA ASN A 174 11.18 16.25 28.18
C ASN A 174 11.93 16.97 29.31
N ASP A 175 11.71 18.29 29.43
CA ASP A 175 12.26 19.14 30.51
C ASP A 175 11.36 19.19 31.77
N GLY A 176 10.38 18.30 31.86
CA GLY A 176 9.34 18.27 32.89
C GLY A 176 8.08 19.07 32.55
N SER A 177 8.14 19.99 31.59
CA SER A 177 6.99 20.80 31.14
C SER A 177 6.76 20.75 29.63
N ASN A 178 7.81 20.56 28.84
CA ASN A 178 7.76 20.59 27.39
C ASN A 178 8.57 19.43 26.80
N PRO A 179 8.17 18.91 25.63
CA PRO A 179 8.99 17.95 24.88
C PRO A 179 10.30 18.59 24.42
N ASN A 180 11.29 17.74 24.15
CA ASN A 180 12.56 18.17 23.56
C ASN A 180 12.33 18.78 22.17
N LYS A 181 12.46 20.10 22.08
CA LYS A 181 12.17 20.87 20.86
C LYS A 181 13.03 20.48 19.66
N THR A 182 14.29 20.09 19.88
CA THR A 182 15.18 19.70 18.79
C THR A 182 14.72 18.39 18.17
N LEU A 183 14.42 17.39 19.00
CA LEU A 183 13.92 16.10 18.54
C LEU A 183 12.54 16.23 17.89
N LEU A 184 11.67 17.08 18.45
CA LEU A 184 10.34 17.35 17.89
C LEU A 184 10.42 18.00 16.50
N ARG A 185 11.43 18.85 16.25
CA ARG A 185 11.67 19.39 14.90
C ARG A 185 12.20 18.35 13.93
N ILE A 186 13.03 17.41 14.40
CA ILE A 186 13.52 16.31 13.55
C ILE A 186 12.34 15.40 13.16
N ASP A 187 11.49 15.05 14.13
CA ASP A 187 10.21 14.39 13.89
C ASP A 187 9.38 15.14 12.83
N GLY A 188 9.17 16.44 13.00
CA GLY A 188 8.45 17.26 12.01
C GLY A 188 9.11 17.27 10.62
N ALA A 189 10.44 17.24 10.51
CA ALA A 189 11.09 17.13 9.21
C ALA A 189 10.79 15.79 8.53
N PHE A 190 10.88 14.68 9.26
CA PHE A 190 10.52 13.35 8.74
C PHE A 190 9.01 13.22 8.47
N GLY A 191 8.15 13.85 9.27
CA GLY A 191 6.70 13.86 9.07
C GLY A 191 6.30 14.58 7.77
N ILE A 192 6.99 15.67 7.41
CA ILE A 192 6.79 16.34 6.11
C ILE A 192 7.22 15.41 4.97
N ILE A 193 8.39 14.77 5.08
CA ILE A 193 8.88 13.83 4.06
C ILE A 193 7.89 12.66 3.90
N THR A 194 7.41 12.10 5.00
CA THR A 194 6.39 11.06 5.06
C THR A 194 5.13 11.46 4.32
N ALA A 195 4.61 12.68 4.56
CA ALA A 195 3.40 13.16 3.90
C ALA A 195 3.57 13.25 2.37
N PHE A 196 4.69 13.79 1.89
CA PHE A 196 4.96 13.88 0.46
C PHE A 196 5.16 12.50 -0.19
N LEU A 197 5.83 11.57 0.49
CA LEU A 197 5.96 10.19 0.01
C LEU A 197 4.60 9.47 -0.02
N ALA A 198 3.72 9.71 0.96
CA ALA A 198 2.38 9.15 0.98
C ALA A 198 1.53 9.69 -0.17
N TRP A 199 1.55 11.00 -0.43
CA TRP A 199 0.89 11.59 -1.59
C TRP A 199 1.49 11.12 -2.92
N TYR A 200 2.81 10.91 -2.99
CA TYR A 200 3.44 10.33 -4.19
C TYR A 200 2.92 8.92 -4.47
N ASN A 201 2.88 8.05 -3.45
CA ASN A 201 2.34 6.69 -3.59
C ASN A 201 0.83 6.71 -3.90
N ALA A 202 0.07 7.64 -3.31
CA ALA A 202 -1.35 7.83 -3.62
C ALA A 202 -1.54 8.26 -5.09
N TYR A 203 -0.77 9.25 -5.56
CA TYR A 203 -0.78 9.67 -6.96
C TYR A 203 -0.45 8.49 -7.88
N SER A 204 0.58 7.70 -7.56
CA SER A 204 0.94 6.51 -8.34
C SER A 204 -0.17 5.46 -8.42
N GLY A 205 -1.02 5.36 -7.40
CA GLY A 205 -2.17 4.46 -7.39
C GLY A 205 -3.45 5.03 -7.99
N ILE A 206 -3.53 6.34 -8.25
CA ILE A 206 -4.69 7.03 -8.84
C ILE A 206 -4.44 7.34 -10.33
N ALA A 207 -3.23 7.77 -10.67
CA ALA A 207 -2.90 8.29 -11.99
C ALA A 207 -2.85 7.17 -13.03
N ASP A 208 -3.64 7.34 -14.09
CA ASP A 208 -3.62 6.49 -15.27
C ASP A 208 -3.72 7.35 -16.55
N GLN A 209 -3.70 6.70 -17.72
CA GLN A 209 -3.74 7.39 -19.00
C GLN A 209 -5.08 8.11 -19.27
N THR A 210 -6.13 7.84 -18.50
CA THR A 210 -7.45 8.47 -18.65
C THR A 210 -7.57 9.76 -17.86
N ASN A 211 -6.80 9.91 -16.78
CA ASN A 211 -6.91 11.03 -15.85
C ASN A 211 -5.62 11.85 -15.68
N SER A 212 -4.48 11.39 -16.20
CA SER A 212 -3.20 12.09 -16.09
C SER A 212 -2.40 12.09 -17.40
N PHE A 213 -1.69 13.20 -17.63
CA PHE A 213 -0.72 13.34 -18.71
C PHE A 213 0.55 12.51 -18.49
N PHE A 214 0.86 12.15 -17.23
CA PHE A 214 2.06 11.38 -16.89
C PHE A 214 1.80 10.43 -15.72
N THR A 215 2.24 9.19 -15.85
CA THR A 215 2.29 8.22 -14.76
C THR A 215 3.64 8.27 -14.07
N THR A 216 3.67 8.00 -12.76
CA THR A 216 4.92 7.99 -12.01
C THR A 216 5.80 6.81 -12.39
N PRO A 217 7.11 7.01 -12.60
CA PRO A 217 8.03 5.90 -12.75
C PRO A 217 8.13 5.14 -11.43
N VAL A 218 8.05 3.81 -11.51
CA VAL A 218 8.21 2.94 -10.35
C VAL A 218 9.64 2.41 -10.33
N ILE A 219 10.36 2.71 -9.25
CA ILE A 219 11.71 2.19 -9.03
C ILE A 219 11.58 1.00 -8.07
N HIS A 220 12.08 -0.16 -8.48
CA HIS A 220 12.09 -1.37 -7.67
C HIS A 220 13.47 -1.61 -7.07
N PHE A 221 13.51 -2.26 -5.91
CA PHE A 221 14.77 -2.80 -5.38
C PHE A 221 15.30 -3.90 -6.29
N PRO A 222 16.63 -4.11 -6.39
CA PRO A 222 17.24 -5.16 -7.20
C PRO A 222 16.75 -6.60 -6.89
N TRP A 223 16.18 -6.82 -5.70
CA TRP A 223 15.68 -8.11 -5.22
C TRP A 223 14.14 -8.19 -5.14
N SER A 224 13.42 -7.13 -5.52
CA SER A 224 11.95 -7.16 -5.63
C SER A 224 11.56 -8.05 -6.82
N ALA A 225 10.41 -8.73 -6.77
CA ALA A 225 9.98 -9.65 -7.84
C ALA A 225 9.76 -8.94 -9.20
N GLU A 226 9.65 -7.62 -9.21
CA GLU A 226 9.57 -6.75 -10.39
C GLU A 226 10.90 -6.01 -10.66
N ALA A 227 11.96 -6.33 -9.93
CA ALA A 227 13.31 -5.97 -10.35
C ALA A 227 13.57 -6.63 -11.72
N PRO A 228 14.22 -5.94 -12.68
CA PRO A 228 14.60 -6.52 -13.96
C PRO A 228 15.59 -7.70 -13.88
N PHE A 229 15.77 -8.34 -12.72
CA PHE A 229 16.73 -9.41 -12.50
C PHE A 229 16.09 -10.64 -11.85
N PHE A 230 15.80 -11.63 -12.71
CA PHE A 230 15.90 -13.07 -12.47
C PHE A 230 15.32 -13.61 -11.15
N ILE A 231 14.04 -14.01 -11.16
CA ILE A 231 13.58 -15.39 -10.94
C ILE A 231 12.16 -15.43 -11.48
N SER A 232 12.05 -15.74 -12.77
CA SER A 232 10.80 -16.10 -13.38
C SER A 232 10.63 -17.61 -13.15
N SER A 233 9.66 -18.04 -12.34
CA SER A 233 9.26 -19.44 -12.39
C SER A 233 8.69 -19.69 -13.78
N GLY A 234 9.51 -20.26 -14.66
CA GLY A 234 9.10 -20.59 -16.02
C GLY A 234 7.98 -21.61 -15.97
N HIS A 235 6.79 -21.20 -16.40
CA HIS A 235 5.64 -22.10 -16.49
C HIS A 235 5.47 -22.55 -17.94
N ARG A 236 5.19 -23.84 -18.11
CA ARG A 236 4.85 -24.40 -19.43
C ARG A 236 3.39 -24.09 -19.72
N LEU A 237 3.12 -23.49 -20.87
CA LEU A 237 1.75 -23.23 -21.31
C LEU A 237 1.22 -24.46 -22.05
N SER A 238 0.00 -24.89 -21.73
CA SER A 238 -0.70 -25.96 -22.44
C SER A 238 -2.11 -25.55 -22.79
N HIS A 239 -2.62 -26.05 -23.91
CA HIS A 239 -4.03 -25.81 -24.25
C HIS A 239 -4.97 -26.61 -23.33
N ALA A 240 -6.12 -26.04 -23.00
CA ALA A 240 -7.22 -26.73 -22.35
C ALA A 240 -8.10 -27.40 -23.42
N GLY A 241 -7.89 -28.69 -23.68
CA GLY A 241 -8.67 -29.47 -24.65
C GLY A 241 -8.50 -30.97 -24.42
N ASN A 242 -9.21 -31.82 -25.19
CA ASN A 242 -9.29 -33.27 -24.95
C ASN A 242 -7.92 -34.00 -24.94
N SER A 243 -6.87 -33.42 -25.53
CA SER A 243 -5.51 -33.95 -25.50
C SER A 243 -4.52 -32.84 -25.16
N THR A 244 -3.86 -32.86 -24.00
CA THR A 244 -2.91 -31.80 -23.62
C THR A 244 -1.81 -31.62 -24.67
N ARG A 245 -1.71 -30.42 -25.27
CA ARG A 245 -0.53 -30.01 -26.06
C ARG A 245 0.13 -28.80 -25.44
N TYR A 246 1.44 -28.77 -25.54
CA TYR A 246 2.32 -27.76 -24.94
C TYR A 246 2.80 -26.76 -25.99
N LEU A 247 2.91 -25.50 -25.61
CA LEU A 247 3.43 -24.44 -26.47
C LEU A 247 4.97 -24.52 -26.54
N THR A 248 5.52 -24.55 -27.76
CA THR A 248 6.96 -24.57 -28.02
C THR A 248 7.53 -23.16 -28.20
N SER A 249 8.86 -23.01 -28.28
CA SER A 249 9.52 -21.72 -28.54
C SER A 249 9.21 -21.15 -29.93
N SER A 250 8.71 -21.97 -30.86
CA SER A 250 8.21 -21.54 -32.17
C SER A 250 6.72 -21.18 -32.16
N LEU A 251 6.10 -21.11 -30.98
CA LEU A 251 4.66 -20.89 -30.77
C LEU A 251 3.77 -21.95 -31.45
N GLN A 252 4.31 -23.16 -31.65
CA GLN A 252 3.55 -24.31 -32.13
C GLN A 252 3.10 -25.20 -30.97
N LEU A 253 2.10 -26.04 -31.22
CA LEU A 253 1.60 -26.99 -30.23
C LEU A 253 2.23 -28.37 -30.43
N SER A 254 2.97 -28.86 -29.42
CA SER A 254 3.52 -30.21 -29.39
C SER A 254 2.78 -31.11 -28.40
N SER A 255 2.63 -32.39 -28.74
CA SER A 255 2.13 -33.41 -27.80
C SER A 255 3.20 -33.87 -26.80
N LYS A 256 4.47 -33.56 -27.05
CA LYS A 256 5.57 -33.95 -26.17
C LYS A 256 5.86 -32.86 -25.15
N LYS A 257 5.84 -33.25 -23.88
CA LYS A 257 6.12 -32.35 -22.76
C LYS A 257 7.56 -31.82 -22.74
N ASP A 258 8.50 -32.56 -23.33
CA ASP A 258 9.93 -32.19 -23.38
C ASP A 258 10.24 -31.13 -24.44
N GLU A 259 9.35 -30.94 -25.42
CA GLU A 259 9.46 -29.89 -26.45
C GLU A 259 8.82 -28.56 -25.99
N ALA A 260 8.24 -28.53 -24.77
CA ALA A 260 7.56 -27.38 -24.22
C ALA A 260 8.54 -26.26 -23.83
N ALA A 261 8.24 -25.04 -24.27
CA ALA A 261 8.94 -23.85 -23.82
C ALA A 261 8.43 -23.36 -22.47
N SER A 262 9.28 -22.61 -21.77
CA SER A 262 8.95 -21.96 -20.52
C SER A 262 8.61 -20.51 -20.78
N PHE A 263 7.49 -20.07 -20.24
CA PHE A 263 7.00 -18.71 -20.35
C PHE A 263 6.85 -18.07 -18.98
N SER A 264 6.83 -16.76 -18.95
CA SER A 264 6.57 -15.98 -17.74
C SER A 264 5.57 -14.88 -18.03
N LEU A 265 4.63 -14.74 -17.10
CA LEU A 265 3.65 -13.66 -17.10
C LEU A 265 4.19 -12.52 -16.25
N TYR A 266 4.19 -11.34 -16.83
CA TYR A 266 4.48 -10.08 -16.16
C TYR A 266 3.16 -9.33 -16.02
N ASP A 267 2.73 -9.04 -14.80
CA ASP A 267 1.62 -8.10 -14.57
C ASP A 267 2.13 -6.68 -14.85
N ASN A 268 1.45 -5.95 -15.75
CA ASN A 268 1.81 -4.57 -16.07
C ASN A 268 1.18 -3.54 -15.12
N GLY A 269 0.46 -4.00 -14.09
CA GLY A 269 -0.20 -3.17 -13.09
C GLY A 269 -1.44 -2.44 -13.63
N ASN A 270 -2.25 -1.90 -12.71
CA ASN A 270 -3.39 -1.00 -12.99
C ASN A 270 -4.41 -1.51 -14.03
N GLY A 271 -4.47 -2.82 -14.24
CA GLY A 271 -5.36 -3.45 -15.23
C GLY A 271 -4.92 -3.26 -16.68
N GLN A 272 -3.62 -2.99 -16.93
CA GLN A 272 -3.02 -2.96 -18.27
C GLN A 272 -2.87 -4.36 -18.88
N GLY A 273 -3.20 -5.41 -18.13
CA GLY A 273 -3.03 -6.81 -18.55
C GLY A 273 -1.61 -7.31 -18.33
N HIS A 274 -1.30 -8.44 -18.91
CA HIS A 274 -0.06 -9.18 -18.70
C HIS A 274 0.75 -9.22 -19.98
N SER A 275 2.06 -9.16 -19.84
CA SER A 275 3.01 -9.47 -20.91
C SER A 275 3.48 -10.90 -20.75
N ILE A 276 3.62 -11.64 -21.85
CA ILE A 276 4.08 -13.03 -21.82
C ILE A 276 5.46 -13.06 -22.48
N GLN A 277 6.50 -13.47 -21.75
CA GLN A 277 7.86 -13.63 -22.27
C GLN A 277 8.24 -15.10 -22.35
N GLU A 278 8.89 -15.50 -23.44
CA GLU A 278 9.52 -16.81 -23.59
C GLU A 278 10.94 -16.76 -23.02
N LEU A 279 11.24 -17.66 -22.10
CA LEU A 279 12.43 -17.54 -21.24
C LEU A 279 13.75 -17.86 -21.92
N SER A 280 13.75 -18.66 -22.99
CA SER A 280 15.00 -19.05 -23.66
C SER A 280 15.51 -17.95 -24.60
N SER A 281 14.59 -17.26 -25.26
CA SER A 281 14.88 -16.21 -26.25
C SER A 281 14.74 -14.79 -25.68
N HIS A 282 14.16 -14.64 -24.49
CA HIS A 282 13.81 -13.37 -23.86
C HIS A 282 12.90 -12.48 -24.73
N LYS A 283 12.13 -13.10 -25.64
CA LYS A 283 11.19 -12.40 -26.52
C LYS A 283 9.78 -12.46 -25.96
N TYR A 284 9.02 -11.40 -26.20
CA TYR A 284 7.63 -11.27 -25.80
C TYR A 284 6.70 -11.80 -26.88
N VAL A 285 5.61 -12.43 -26.45
CA VAL A 285 4.51 -12.82 -27.31
C VAL A 285 3.81 -11.55 -27.81
N GLN A 286 3.61 -11.47 -29.12
CA GLN A 286 2.98 -10.37 -29.82
C GLN A 286 1.78 -10.85 -30.61
N LEU A 287 0.79 -9.99 -30.76
CA LEU A 287 -0.37 -10.20 -31.63
C LEU A 287 -0.34 -9.17 -32.75
N SER A 288 -0.29 -9.64 -34.00
CA SER A 288 -0.46 -8.76 -35.15
C SER A 288 -1.92 -8.33 -35.32
N SER A 289 -2.15 -7.23 -36.05
CA SER A 289 -3.51 -6.78 -36.41
C SER A 289 -4.32 -7.81 -37.22
N GLN A 290 -3.66 -8.81 -37.80
CA GLN A 290 -4.27 -9.92 -38.52
C GLN A 290 -4.54 -11.15 -37.65
N GLY A 291 -4.28 -11.07 -36.33
CA GLY A 291 -4.49 -12.17 -35.38
C GLY A 291 -3.36 -13.20 -35.32
N ASN A 292 -2.27 -13.03 -36.08
CA ASN A 292 -1.11 -13.90 -35.97
C ASN A 292 -0.33 -13.63 -34.68
N VAL A 293 0.06 -14.69 -33.99
CA VAL A 293 0.90 -14.66 -32.78
C VAL A 293 2.37 -14.83 -33.18
N SER A 294 3.27 -14.01 -32.63
CA SER A 294 4.71 -14.08 -32.92
C SER A 294 5.56 -13.72 -31.69
N LEU A 295 6.87 -13.98 -31.74
CA LEU A 295 7.82 -13.54 -30.71
C LEU A 295 8.62 -12.33 -31.18
N SER A 296 8.68 -11.27 -30.37
CA SER A 296 9.40 -10.03 -30.66
C SER A 296 10.26 -9.59 -29.47
N SER A 297 11.32 -8.83 -29.74
CA SER A 297 12.09 -8.17 -28.68
C SER A 297 11.37 -6.95 -28.07
N ARG A 298 10.29 -6.49 -28.69
CA ARG A 298 9.43 -5.43 -28.17
C ARG A 298 8.30 -5.98 -27.32
N GLU A 299 7.87 -5.22 -26.32
CA GLU A 299 6.81 -5.56 -25.37
C GLU A 299 5.53 -4.76 -25.65
N ASP A 300 4.95 -4.94 -26.84
CA ASP A 300 3.83 -4.13 -27.31
C ASP A 300 2.43 -4.72 -26.99
N ALA A 301 2.28 -6.05 -27.02
CA ALA A 301 1.02 -6.72 -26.74
C ALA A 301 0.72 -6.82 -25.23
N ARG A 302 -0.58 -6.82 -24.92
CA ARG A 302 -1.13 -7.02 -23.57
C ARG A 302 -2.18 -8.11 -23.61
N PHE A 303 -2.08 -9.04 -22.67
CA PHE A 303 -2.97 -10.20 -22.57
C PHE A 303 -3.78 -10.13 -21.28
N ILE A 304 -5.05 -10.53 -21.32
CA ILE A 304 -5.89 -10.64 -20.13
C ILE A 304 -5.94 -12.11 -19.74
N VAL A 305 -5.67 -12.40 -18.48
CA VAL A 305 -5.90 -13.74 -17.92
C VAL A 305 -7.38 -13.82 -17.58
N ALA A 306 -8.12 -14.61 -18.36
CA ALA A 306 -9.57 -14.74 -18.18
C ALA A 306 -9.97 -15.61 -16.98
N SER A 307 -9.12 -16.57 -16.58
CA SER A 307 -9.36 -17.44 -15.43
C SER A 307 -8.06 -18.09 -14.96
N VAL A 308 -7.91 -18.28 -13.66
CA VAL A 308 -6.82 -19.07 -13.07
C VAL A 308 -7.45 -20.23 -12.29
N SER A 309 -7.16 -21.45 -12.70
CA SER A 309 -7.49 -22.66 -11.95
C SER A 309 -6.25 -23.11 -11.18
N LEU A 310 -6.32 -23.08 -9.85
CA LEU A 310 -5.28 -23.57 -8.94
C LEU A 310 -5.39 -25.08 -8.73
#